data_AF-A0A3D9L336-F1
#
_entry.id   AF-A0A3D9L336-F1
#
_cell.length_a   1.000
_cell.length_b   1.000
_cell.length_c   1.000
_cell.angle_alpha   90.00
_cell.angle_beta   90.00
_cell.angle_gamma   90.00
#
_symmetry.space_group_name_H-M   'P 1'
#
loop_
_entity.id
_entity.type
_entity.pdbx_description
1 polymer ?
#
loop_
_entity_poly.entity_id
_entity_poly.type
_entity_poly.pdbx_seq_one_letter_code
_entity_poly.pdbx_strand_id
1 'polypeptide(L)'
;MSETPAKKGKSDCVEFDKCLKILHLMLDNEASLEQENYLKQHIEKCMVCFEQYEVERQIRQLLRNKLTNQQVPSDLAQSIRNKVFESA
;
A
#
# COMPACT_ATOMS: atom_id res chain seq x y z
N MET A 1 -27.45 10.37 -40.09
CA MET A 1 -27.39 10.96 -38.74
C MET A 1 -26.91 9.85 -37.81
N SER A 2 -25.65 9.42 -37.82
CA SER A 2 -24.37 10.14 -37.84
C SER A 2 -24.02 10.84 -36.54
N GLU A 3 -24.06 10.16 -35.38
CA GLU A 3 -23.32 10.62 -34.19
C GLU A 3 -22.80 9.43 -33.37
N THR A 4 -21.61 8.95 -33.73
CA THR A 4 -20.70 8.30 -32.79
C THR A 4 -19.90 9.38 -32.06
N PRO A 5 -19.87 9.43 -30.72
CA PRO A 5 -18.80 10.07 -29.97
C PRO A 5 -17.86 8.97 -29.44
N ALA A 6 -16.67 8.86 -30.01
CA ALA A 6 -15.46 9.52 -29.52
C ALA A 6 -14.75 8.73 -28.40
N LYS A 7 -13.63 8.12 -28.78
CA LYS A 7 -12.64 7.46 -27.93
C LYS A 7 -12.26 8.35 -26.73
N LYS A 8 -12.30 7.81 -25.51
CA LYS A 8 -11.59 8.33 -24.34
C LYS A 8 -10.79 7.20 -23.70
N GLY A 9 -9.50 7.14 -24.02
CA GLY A 9 -8.50 6.28 -23.37
C GLY A 9 -8.16 6.84 -21.99
N LYS A 10 -9.14 6.72 -21.08
CA LYS A 10 -9.07 7.10 -19.67
C LYS A 10 -10.29 6.41 -19.04
N SER A 11 -10.12 5.15 -18.63
CA SER A 11 -11.15 4.46 -17.86
C SER A 11 -11.03 4.94 -16.42
N ASP A 12 -11.48 6.18 -16.23
CA ASP A 12 -11.57 6.93 -14.99
C ASP A 12 -12.37 6.13 -13.97
N CYS A 13 -11.68 5.50 -13.02
CA CYS A 13 -12.34 5.22 -11.76
C CYS A 13 -12.68 6.59 -11.14
N VAL A 14 -13.97 6.90 -11.01
CA VAL A 14 -14.45 8.17 -10.41
C VAL A 14 -13.94 8.33 -8.97
N GLU A 15 -13.66 7.20 -8.32
CA GLU A 15 -13.15 7.13 -6.95
C GLU A 15 -11.64 6.83 -6.90
N PHE A 16 -10.91 7.02 -8.01
CA PHE A 16 -9.47 6.78 -8.08
C PHE A 16 -8.71 7.56 -6.99
N ASP A 17 -9.01 8.85 -6.84
CA ASP A 17 -8.39 9.72 -5.82
C ASP A 17 -8.65 9.21 -4.40
N LYS A 18 -9.88 8.73 -4.12
CA LYS A 18 -10.22 8.14 -2.83
C LYS A 18 -9.48 6.83 -2.59
N CYS A 19 -9.37 5.97 -3.60
CA CYS A 19 -8.64 4.71 -3.51
C CYS A 19 -7.16 4.95 -3.25
N LEU A 20 -6.55 5.92 -3.95
CA LEU A 20 -5.17 6.33 -3.74
C LEU A 20 -4.95 6.85 -2.32
N LYS A 21 -5.87 7.69 -1.82
CA LYS A 21 -5.80 8.20 -0.44
C LYS A 21 -5.89 7.09 0.60
N ILE A 22 -6.79 6.13 0.41
CA ILE A 22 -6.92 4.96 1.30
C ILE A 22 -5.66 4.08 1.21
N LEU A 23 -5.10 3.91 0.03
CA LEU A 23 -3.87 3.17 -0.18
C LEU A 23 -2.70 3.82 0.58
N HIS A 24 -2.53 5.13 0.48
CA HIS A 24 -1.52 5.86 1.24
C HIS A 24 -1.74 5.71 2.76
N LEU A 25 -2.97 5.85 3.26
CA LEU A 25 -3.28 5.59 4.68
C LEU A 25 -2.93 4.14 5.09
N MET A 26 -3.15 3.18 4.21
CA MET A 26 -2.81 1.77 4.44
C MET A 26 -1.29 1.55 4.46
N LEU A 27 -0.53 2.34 3.67
CA LEU A 27 0.93 2.34 3.69
C LEU A 27 1.51 2.95 4.97
N ASP A 28 0.94 4.04 5.46
CA ASP A 28 1.33 4.72 6.71
C ASP A 28 0.86 3.99 7.98
N ASN A 29 0.13 2.88 7.84
CA ASN A 29 -0.47 2.12 8.95
C ASN A 29 -1.56 2.89 9.72
N GLU A 30 -2.14 3.91 9.09
CA GLU A 30 -3.21 4.76 9.63
C GLU A 30 -4.60 4.43 9.05
N ALA A 31 -4.69 3.45 8.14
CA ALA A 31 -5.97 2.99 7.60
C ALA A 31 -6.76 2.16 8.61
N SER A 32 -8.07 2.38 8.63
CA SER A 32 -9.00 1.52 9.36
C SER A 32 -9.23 0.20 8.61
N LEU A 33 -9.54 -0.88 9.33
CA LEU A 33 -9.83 -2.20 8.74
C LEU A 33 -10.93 -2.15 7.67
N GLU A 34 -11.93 -1.28 7.85
CA GLU A 34 -13.01 -1.05 6.87
C GLU A 34 -12.48 -0.46 5.56
N GLN A 35 -11.54 0.48 5.65
CA GLN A 35 -10.94 1.13 4.48
C GLN A 35 -10.04 0.15 3.71
N GLU A 36 -9.27 -0.68 4.43
CA GLU A 36 -8.47 -1.74 3.80
C GLU A 36 -9.34 -2.73 3.04
N ASN A 37 -10.46 -3.15 3.65
CA ASN A 37 -11.37 -4.10 3.02
C ASN A 37 -12.09 -3.48 1.80
N TYR A 38 -12.50 -2.21 1.91
CA TYR A 38 -13.06 -1.47 0.78
C TYR A 38 -12.07 -1.39 -0.38
N LEU A 39 -10.82 -1.03 -0.11
CA LEU A 39 -9.79 -0.92 -1.15
C LEU A 39 -9.53 -2.29 -1.81
N LYS A 40 -9.42 -3.37 -1.03
CA LYS A 40 -9.24 -4.74 -1.54
C LYS A 40 -10.38 -5.15 -2.48
N GLN A 41 -11.63 -4.94 -2.08
CA GLN A 41 -12.76 -5.26 -2.95
C GLN A 41 -12.83 -4.37 -4.20
N HIS A 42 -12.34 -3.13 -4.10
CA HIS A 42 -12.34 -2.18 -5.20
C HIS A 42 -11.28 -2.55 -6.26
N ILE A 43 -10.05 -2.88 -5.85
CA ILE A 43 -8.97 -3.27 -6.77
C ILE A 43 -9.30 -4.58 -7.51
N GLU A 44 -10.08 -5.49 -6.92
CA GLU A 44 -10.56 -6.70 -7.62
C GLU A 44 -11.52 -6.38 -8.77
N LYS A 45 -12.23 -5.26 -8.70
CA LYS A 45 -13.23 -4.84 -9.71
C LYS A 45 -12.69 -3.80 -10.69
N CYS A 46 -11.63 -3.08 -10.31
CA CYS A 46 -11.07 -1.98 -11.08
C CYS A 46 -9.60 -2.25 -11.44
N MET A 47 -9.36 -2.56 -12.72
CA MET A 47 -8.01 -2.80 -13.24
C MET A 47 -7.07 -1.59 -13.05
N VAL A 48 -7.57 -0.36 -13.24
CA VAL A 48 -6.73 0.85 -13.11
C VAL A 48 -6.24 1.05 -11.67
N CYS A 49 -7.13 0.87 -10.68
CA CYS A 49 -6.74 0.95 -9.28
C CYS A 49 -5.82 -0.22 -8.89
N PHE A 50 -6.01 -1.40 -9.47
CA PHE A 50 -5.13 -2.55 -9.27
C PHE A 50 -3.70 -2.29 -9.78
N GLU A 51 -3.56 -1.75 -10.99
CA GLU A 51 -2.24 -1.42 -11.55
C GLU A 51 -1.48 -0.42 -10.67
N GLN A 52 -2.16 0.58 -10.13
CA GLN A 52 -1.54 1.57 -9.24
C GLN A 52 -1.19 0.97 -7.87
N TYR A 53 -2.07 0.14 -7.32
CA TYR A 53 -1.78 -0.64 -6.12
C TYR A 53 -0.53 -1.52 -6.27
N GLU A 54 -0.40 -2.22 -7.39
CA GLU A 54 0.77 -3.04 -7.69
C GLU A 54 2.05 -2.21 -7.75
N VAL A 55 2.02 -1.03 -8.39
CA VAL A 55 3.16 -0.11 -8.46
C VAL A 55 3.59 0.34 -7.06
N GLU A 56 2.67 0.83 -6.23
CA GLU A 56 2.98 1.23 -4.85
C GLU A 56 3.51 0.07 -4.00
N ARG A 57 2.90 -1.12 -4.15
CA ARG A 57 3.37 -2.33 -3.48
C ARG A 57 4.79 -2.69 -3.88
N GLN A 58 5.13 -2.60 -5.16
CA GLN A 58 6.48 -2.85 -5.67
C GLN A 58 7.49 -1.83 -5.12
N ILE A 59 7.13 -0.55 -5.11
CA ILE A 59 7.97 0.51 -4.52
C ILE A 59 8.24 0.20 -3.04
N ARG A 60 7.23 -0.21 -2.27
CA ARG A 60 7.40 -0.60 -0.86
C ARG A 60 8.30 -1.82 -0.70
N GLN A 61 8.15 -2.84 -1.55
CA GLN A 61 9.04 -4.00 -1.54
C GLN A 61 10.48 -3.60 -1.82
N LEU A 62 10.71 -2.70 -2.78
CA LEU A 62 12.04 -2.17 -3.08
C LEU A 62 12.62 -1.37 -1.90
N LEU A 63 11.84 -0.45 -1.31
CA LEU A 63 12.24 0.31 -0.14
C LEU A 63 12.57 -0.62 1.02
N ARG A 64 11.72 -1.59 1.31
CA ARG A 64 11.96 -2.59 2.36
C ARG A 64 13.24 -3.38 2.08
N ASN A 65 13.41 -3.92 0.87
CA ASN A 65 14.62 -4.68 0.52
C ASN A 65 15.91 -3.85 0.58
N LYS A 66 15.85 -2.56 0.23
CA LYS A 66 17.03 -1.67 0.23
C LYS A 66 17.33 -1.06 1.59
N LEU A 67 16.32 -0.77 2.41
CA LEU A 67 16.45 -0.12 3.72
C LEU A 67 16.58 -1.11 4.88
N THR A 68 16.04 -2.33 4.75
CA THR A 68 16.11 -3.35 5.84
C THR A 68 17.35 -4.23 5.80
N ASN A 69 18.25 -4.01 4.84
CA ASN A 69 19.53 -4.74 4.76
C ASN A 69 20.61 -4.14 5.70
N GLN A 70 20.17 -3.51 6.79
CA GLN A 70 21.05 -3.05 7.85
C GLN A 70 20.93 -4.04 9.00
N GLN A 71 22.02 -4.76 9.28
CA GLN A 71 22.06 -5.61 10.47
C GLN A 71 21.73 -4.75 11.69
N VAL A 72 20.74 -5.19 12.47
CA VAL A 72 20.45 -4.56 13.75
C VAL A 72 21.74 -4.61 14.56
N PRO A 73 22.25 -3.45 15.05
CA PRO A 73 23.46 -3.43 15.85
C PRO A 73 23.28 -4.38 17.04
N SER A 74 24.24 -5.29 17.20
CA SER A 74 24.13 -6.42 18.12
C SER A 74 23.88 -5.98 19.58
N ASP A 75 24.38 -4.80 19.93
CA ASP A 75 24.17 -4.14 21.23
C ASP A 75 22.68 -3.84 21.49
N LEU A 76 21.97 -3.29 20.50
CA LEU A 76 20.54 -2.97 20.60
C LEU A 76 19.70 -4.26 20.73
N ALA A 77 20.06 -5.29 19.96
CA ALA A 77 19.40 -6.60 20.03
C ALA A 77 19.59 -7.27 21.40
N GLN A 78 20.78 -7.15 21.98
CA GLN A 78 21.09 -7.69 23.31
C GLN A 78 20.38 -6.91 24.41
N SER A 79 20.31 -5.58 24.32
CA SER A 79 19.58 -4.72 25.24
C SER A 79 18.06 -5.02 25.25
N ILE A 80 17.47 -5.26 24.07
CA ILE A 80 16.06 -5.68 23.94
C ILE A 80 15.85 -7.05 24.58
N ARG A 81 16.71 -8.03 24.31
CA ARG A 81 16.60 -9.37 24.92
C ARG A 81 16.68 -9.28 26.45
N ASN A 82 17.64 -8.55 26.99
CA ASN A 82 17.79 -8.42 28.43
C ASN A 82 16.52 -7.84 29.06
N LYS A 83 15.93 -6.77 28.50
CA LYS A 83 14.67 -6.21 29.02
C LYS A 83 13.48 -7.17 28.95
N VAL A 84 13.37 -7.98 27.89
CA VAL A 84 12.27 -8.95 27.72
C VAL A 84 12.42 -10.13 28.69
N PHE A 85 13.64 -10.56 28.96
CA PHE A 85 13.93 -11.70 29.86
C PHE A 85 14.15 -11.32 31.33
N GLU A 86 14.52 -10.07 31.66
CA GLU A 86 14.57 -9.56 33.06
C GLU A 86 13.18 -9.33 33.66
N SER A 87 12.15 -9.23 32.83
CA SER A 87 10.77 -8.98 33.26
C SER A 87 9.97 -10.28 33.46
N ALA A 88 10.63 -11.45 33.50
CA ALA A 88 10.04 -12.77 33.68
C ALA A 88 10.48 -13.42 35.00
#